data_AF-A0A959G520-F1
#
_entry.id   AF-A0A959G520-F1
#
_cell.length_a   1.000
_cell.length_b   1.000
_cell.length_c   1.000
_cell.angle_alpha   90.00
_cell.angle_beta   90.00
_cell.angle_gamma   90.00
#
_symmetry.space_group_name_H-M   'P 1'
#
loop_
_entity.id
_entity.type
_entity.pdbx_description
1 polymer ?
#
loop_
_entity_poly.entity_id
_entity_poly.type
_entity_poly.pdbx_seq_one_letter_code
_entity_poly.pdbx_strand_id
1 'polypeptide(L)'
;MNSNVKLVLTAIFALAAGFLIARTLKADTGLDIAYDFEDCIEKCYDLPQLDELIQTRDACIESLDLPDLEVCFHVPVENRIECVRRIMDEYKKRTKPCNDAFDTGVRNLENCNKECRLLLDIPIKEK
;
A
#
# COMPACT_ATOMS: atom_id res chain seq x y z
N MET A 1 3.73 11.62 -3.44
CA MET A 1 2.73 10.54 -3.31
C MET A 1 2.47 9.95 -4.68
N ASN A 2 2.74 8.65 -4.84
CA ASN A 2 2.58 7.92 -6.10
C ASN A 2 1.10 7.90 -6.52
N SER A 3 0.78 8.16 -7.79
CA SER A 3 -0.61 8.23 -8.30
C SER A 3 -1.44 6.97 -8.03
N ASN A 4 -0.80 5.82 -7.85
CA ASN A 4 -1.45 4.55 -7.56
C ASN A 4 -2.03 4.49 -6.14
N VAL A 5 -1.34 5.09 -5.16
CA VAL A 5 -1.78 5.16 -3.75
C VAL A 5 -3.11 5.90 -3.61
N LYS A 6 -3.29 7.02 -4.32
CA LYS A 6 -4.56 7.77 -4.36
C LYS A 6 -5.69 6.95 -4.98
N LEU A 7 -5.38 6.13 -5.99
CA LEU A 7 -6.35 5.34 -6.72
C LEU A 7 -6.85 4.16 -5.88
N VAL A 8 -5.95 3.51 -5.13
CA VAL A 8 -6.27 2.47 -4.15
C VAL A 8 -7.13 3.01 -3.01
N LEU A 9 -6.75 4.14 -2.40
CA LEU A 9 -7.55 4.80 -1.35
C LEU A 9 -8.97 5.14 -1.82
N THR A 10 -9.09 5.75 -3.00
CA THR A 10 -10.40 6.12 -3.55
C THR A 10 -11.28 4.89 -3.81
N ALA A 11 -10.67 3.78 -4.24
CA ALA A 11 -11.38 2.54 -4.50
C ALA A 11 -11.81 1.81 -3.21
N ILE A 12 -10.97 1.79 -2.17
CA ILE A 12 -11.32 1.21 -0.86
C ILE A 12 -12.47 2.00 -0.22
N PHE A 13 -12.40 3.34 -0.24
CA PHE A 13 -13.50 4.18 0.25
C PHE A 13 -14.78 3.99 -0.57
N ALA A 14 -14.68 3.83 -1.89
CA ALA A 14 -15.84 3.57 -2.73
C ALA A 14 -16.45 2.17 -2.47
N LEU A 15 -15.63 1.15 -2.18
CA LEU A 15 -16.09 -0.19 -1.81
C LEU A 15 -16.78 -0.18 -0.43
N ALA A 16 -16.22 0.52 0.55
CA ALA A 16 -16.83 0.68 1.88
C ALA A 16 -18.15 1.46 1.81
N ALA A 17 -18.21 2.53 1.00
CA ALA A 17 -19.45 3.26 0.75
C ALA A 17 -20.47 2.39 -0.02
N GLY A 18 -20.01 1.62 -1.01
CA GLY A 18 -20.82 0.66 -1.76
C GLY A 18 -21.43 -0.41 -0.85
N PHE A 19 -20.69 -0.90 0.14
CA PHE A 19 -21.18 -1.83 1.15
C PHE A 19 -22.30 -1.23 2.00
N LEU A 20 -22.11 -0.01 2.51
CA LEU A 20 -23.13 0.70 3.30
C LEU A 20 -24.42 0.88 2.49
N ILE A 21 -24.29 1.23 1.21
CA ILE A 21 -25.42 1.40 0.29
C ILE A 21 -26.08 0.05 -0.07
N ALA A 22 -25.29 -1.01 -0.29
CA ALA A 22 -25.82 -2.36 -0.57
C ALA A 22 -26.55 -2.93 0.64
N ARG A 23 -26.06 -2.67 1.86
CA ARG A 23 -26.68 -3.12 3.11
C ARG A 23 -28.00 -2.39 3.39
N THR A 24 -28.09 -1.09 3.12
CA THR A 24 -29.36 -0.35 3.19
C THR A 24 -30.33 -0.79 2.09
N LEU A 25 -29.85 -1.01 0.86
CA LEU A 25 -30.68 -1.51 -0.24
C LEU A 25 -31.22 -2.93 0.03
N LYS A 26 -30.42 -3.85 0.60
CA LYS A 26 -30.88 -5.20 0.99
C LYS A 26 -31.96 -5.12 2.07
N ALA A 27 -31.83 -4.19 3.02
CA ALA A 27 -32.83 -3.98 4.07
C ALA A 27 -34.14 -3.38 3.52
N ASP A 28 -34.08 -2.50 2.52
CA ASP A 28 -35.27 -1.82 1.98
C ASP A 28 -35.95 -2.53 0.80
N THR A 29 -35.19 -3.30 -0.01
CA THR A 29 -35.69 -3.84 -1.30
C THR A 29 -35.65 -5.36 -1.40
N GLY A 30 -34.99 -6.06 -0.48
CA GLY A 30 -34.80 -7.51 -0.55
C GLY A 30 -33.97 -7.98 -1.75
N LEU A 31 -33.30 -7.05 -2.44
CA LEU A 31 -32.51 -7.33 -3.64
C LEU A 31 -31.18 -7.98 -3.26
N ASP A 32 -30.94 -9.18 -3.78
CA ASP A 32 -29.85 -10.08 -3.39
C ASP A 32 -28.50 -9.70 -4.04
N ILE A 33 -28.15 -8.41 -4.04
CA ILE A 33 -26.84 -7.90 -4.52
C ILE A 33 -25.74 -8.17 -3.48
N ALA A 34 -26.10 -8.67 -2.30
CA ALA A 34 -25.19 -8.76 -1.16
C ALA A 34 -24.23 -9.94 -1.21
N TYR A 35 -24.54 -11.03 -1.92
CA TYR A 35 -23.67 -12.22 -1.92
C TYR A 35 -22.31 -11.94 -2.55
N ASP A 36 -22.25 -11.31 -3.73
CA ASP A 36 -20.97 -10.98 -4.40
C ASP A 36 -20.18 -9.89 -3.67
N PHE A 37 -20.86 -9.01 -2.92
CA PHE A 37 -20.26 -7.96 -2.11
C PHE A 37 -19.70 -8.49 -0.78
N GLU A 38 -20.42 -9.40 -0.10
CA GLU A 38 -19.99 -10.05 1.14
C GLU A 38 -18.75 -10.91 0.89
N ASP A 39 -18.71 -11.67 -0.22
CA ASP A 39 -17.59 -12.54 -0.61
C ASP A 39 -16.32 -11.73 -0.97
N CYS A 40 -16.50 -10.56 -1.60
CA CYS A 40 -15.42 -9.60 -1.88
C CYS A 40 -14.88 -8.98 -0.58
N ILE A 41 -15.76 -8.58 0.33
CA ILE A 41 -15.35 -8.00 1.61
C ILE A 41 -14.63 -9.03 2.43
N GLU A 42 -15.15 -10.26 2.57
CA GLU A 42 -14.52 -11.31 3.38
C GLU A 42 -13.09 -11.62 2.89
N LYS A 43 -12.87 -11.66 1.57
CA LYS A 43 -11.53 -11.87 0.99
C LYS A 43 -10.56 -10.70 1.19
N CYS A 44 -11.07 -9.46 1.23
CA CYS A 44 -10.24 -8.26 1.35
C CYS A 44 -10.16 -7.70 2.77
N TYR A 45 -11.02 -8.13 3.69
CA TYR A 45 -11.11 -7.61 5.05
C TYR A 45 -9.90 -7.98 5.91
N ASP A 46 -9.33 -9.16 5.66
CA ASP A 46 -8.12 -9.63 6.35
C ASP A 46 -6.84 -8.97 5.84
N LEU A 47 -6.90 -8.14 4.79
CA LEU A 47 -5.73 -7.42 4.30
C LEU A 47 -5.47 -6.18 5.17
N PRO A 48 -4.20 -5.92 5.54
CA PRO A 48 -3.83 -4.72 6.28
C PRO A 48 -4.19 -3.48 5.46
N GLN A 49 -4.70 -2.45 6.14
CA GLN A 49 -5.01 -1.19 5.46
C GLN A 49 -3.73 -0.53 4.96
N LEU A 50 -3.85 0.30 3.92
CA LEU A 50 -2.69 0.97 3.32
C LEU A 50 -1.92 1.81 4.34
N ASP A 51 -2.61 2.46 5.28
CA ASP A 51 -1.99 3.24 6.34
C ASP A 51 -1.19 2.35 7.32
N GLU A 52 -1.68 1.14 7.60
CA GLU A 52 -0.99 0.16 8.44
C GLU A 52 0.26 -0.39 7.73
N LEU A 53 0.20 -0.62 6.42
CA LEU A 53 1.36 -0.99 5.60
C LEU A 53 2.42 0.12 5.60
N ILE A 54 2.01 1.39 5.48
CA ILE A 54 2.91 2.54 5.55
C ILE A 54 3.58 2.62 6.93
N GLN A 55 2.79 2.55 8.01
CA GLN A 55 3.30 2.57 9.38
C GLN A 55 4.28 1.42 9.64
N THR A 56 3.94 0.21 9.19
CA THR A 56 4.80 -0.97 9.35
C THR A 56 6.12 -0.82 8.59
N ARG A 57 6.07 -0.28 7.36
CA ARG A 57 7.30 0.02 6.58
C ARG A 57 8.16 1.06 7.30
N ASP A 58 7.56 2.14 7.77
CA ASP A 58 8.30 3.23 8.40
C ASP A 58 8.91 2.78 9.73
N ALA A 59 8.17 2.03 10.56
CA ALA A 59 8.70 1.40 11.76
C ALA A 59 9.83 0.39 11.44
N CYS A 60 9.71 -0.39 10.36
CA CYS A 60 10.78 -1.27 9.89
C CYS A 60 12.03 -0.46 9.55
N ILE A 61 11.90 0.63 8.80
CA ILE A 61 13.03 1.50 8.42
C ILE A 61 13.65 2.18 9.65
N GLU A 62 12.85 2.68 10.58
CA GLU A 62 13.32 3.32 11.83
C GLU A 62 14.07 2.35 12.74
N SER A 63 13.73 1.06 12.69
CA SER A 63 14.44 0.02 13.45
C SER A 63 15.80 -0.36 12.85
N LEU A 64 16.10 0.08 11.62
CA LEU A 64 17.38 -0.18 10.98
C LEU A 64 18.45 0.77 11.54
N ASP A 65 19.60 0.20 11.89
CA ASP A 65 20.82 0.97 12.11
C ASP A 65 21.31 1.52 10.75
N LEU A 66 20.88 2.72 10.38
CA LEU A 66 21.18 3.33 9.10
C LEU A 66 22.42 4.23 9.21
N PRO A 67 23.33 4.18 8.22
CA PRO A 67 24.55 4.97 8.26
C PRO A 67 24.26 6.47 8.20
N ASP A 68 24.89 7.23 9.10
CA ASP A 68 24.75 8.67 9.17
C ASP A 68 25.62 9.39 8.12
N LEU A 69 24.98 10.28 7.36
CA LEU A 69 25.64 11.15 6.39
C LEU A 69 26.65 12.10 7.04
N GLU A 70 26.51 12.40 8.35
CA GLU A 70 27.43 13.29 9.05
C GLU A 70 28.88 12.77 9.06
N VAL A 71 29.06 11.45 9.00
CA VAL A 71 30.39 10.82 8.88
C VAL A 71 31.12 11.31 7.63
N CYS A 72 30.40 11.67 6.57
CA CYS A 72 30.99 12.21 5.36
C CYS A 72 31.49 13.67 5.48
N PHE A 73 31.15 14.40 6.54
CA PHE A 73 31.75 15.73 6.77
C PHE A 73 33.20 15.64 7.26
N HIS A 74 33.57 14.52 7.89
CA HIS A 74 34.90 14.30 8.46
C HIS A 74 35.92 13.73 7.46
N VAL A 75 35.49 13.31 6.27
CA VAL A 75 36.41 12.87 5.20
C VAL A 75 36.89 14.06 4.35
N PRO A 76 38.10 13.94 3.73
CA PRO A 76 38.64 14.93 2.81
C PRO A 76 37.61 15.34 1.75
N VAL A 77 37.57 16.63 1.40
CA VAL A 77 36.56 17.22 0.50
C VAL A 77 36.45 16.46 -0.82
N GLU A 78 37.60 16.10 -1.39
CA GLU A 78 37.71 15.29 -2.62
C GLU A 78 37.04 13.91 -2.53
N ASN A 79 36.94 13.33 -1.33
CA ASN A 79 36.37 12.00 -1.09
C ASN A 79 34.92 12.04 -0.59
N ARG A 80 34.35 13.23 -0.32
CA ARG A 80 33.00 13.37 0.25
C ARG A 80 31.91 12.83 -0.67
N ILE A 81 32.03 13.07 -1.98
CA ILE A 81 31.07 12.59 -2.97
C ILE A 81 31.03 11.06 -2.98
N GLU A 82 32.20 10.41 -2.91
CA GLU A 82 32.27 8.96 -2.87
C GLU A 82 31.73 8.40 -1.54
N CYS A 83 32.02 9.07 -0.43
CA CYS A 83 31.46 8.72 0.88
C CYS A 83 29.92 8.76 0.88
N VAL A 84 29.33 9.87 0.42
CA VAL A 84 27.87 10.02 0.32
C VAL A 84 27.27 8.94 -0.56
N ARG A 85 27.91 8.61 -1.70
CA ARG A 85 27.45 7.54 -2.59
C ARG A 85 27.40 6.20 -1.87
N ARG A 86 28.47 5.82 -1.14
CA ARG A 86 28.51 4.55 -0.39
C ARG A 86 27.44 4.49 0.70
N ILE A 87 27.22 5.58 1.43
CA ILE A 87 26.16 5.65 2.45
C ILE A 87 24.78 5.50 1.82
N MET A 88 24.52 6.15 0.69
CA MET A 88 23.26 6.02 -0.04
C MET A 88 23.04 4.60 -0.58
N ASP A 89 24.10 3.91 -1.01
CA ASP A 89 24.01 2.52 -1.48
C ASP A 89 23.73 1.55 -0.33
N GLU A 90 24.38 1.74 0.82
CA GLU A 90 24.08 0.99 2.06
C GLU A 90 22.65 1.26 2.54
N TYR A 91 22.19 2.50 2.52
CA TYR A 91 20.81 2.88 2.86
C TYR A 91 19.80 2.12 1.98
N LYS A 92 19.99 2.16 0.65
CA LYS A 92 19.11 1.42 -0.29
C LYS A 92 19.12 -0.07 -0.01
N LYS A 93 20.30 -0.64 0.23
CA LYS A 93 20.44 -2.08 0.50
C LYS A 93 19.75 -2.49 1.81
N ARG A 94 19.88 -1.70 2.87
CA ARG A 94 19.30 -1.98 4.19
C ARG A 94 17.78 -1.78 4.22
N THR A 95 17.27 -0.75 3.55
CA THR A 95 15.83 -0.47 3.47
C THR A 95 15.08 -1.36 2.47
N LYS A 96 15.78 -2.00 1.54
CA LYS A 96 15.18 -2.84 0.49
C LYS A 96 14.19 -3.88 1.03
N PRO A 97 14.50 -4.70 2.04
CA PRO A 97 13.55 -5.70 2.55
C PRO A 97 12.24 -5.09 3.08
N CYS A 98 12.32 -3.95 3.80
CA CYS A 98 11.14 -3.24 4.29
C CYS A 98 10.28 -2.72 3.11
N ASN A 99 10.91 -2.19 2.07
CA ASN A 99 10.25 -1.71 0.86
C ASN A 99 9.65 -2.86 0.03
N ASP A 100 10.36 -3.98 -0.11
CA ASP A 100 9.87 -5.16 -0.84
C ASP A 100 8.63 -5.77 -0.14
N ALA A 101 8.61 -5.78 1.20
CA ALA A 101 7.45 -6.21 1.98
C ALA A 101 6.26 -5.26 1.81
N PHE A 102 6.51 -3.94 1.85
CA PHE A 102 5.49 -2.93 1.57
C PHE A 102 4.89 -3.09 0.16
N ASP A 103 5.72 -3.20 -0.87
CA ASP A 103 5.27 -3.36 -2.26
C ASP A 103 4.47 -4.64 -2.48
N THR A 104 4.81 -5.71 -1.75
CA THR A 104 4.04 -6.96 -1.75
C THR A 104 2.66 -6.74 -1.12
N GLY A 105 2.58 -6.07 0.02
CA GLY A 105 1.31 -5.72 0.67
C GLY A 105 0.42 -4.85 -0.21
N VAL A 106 0.99 -3.84 -0.87
CA VAL A 106 0.27 -2.98 -1.81
C VAL A 106 -0.26 -3.77 -3.00
N ARG A 107 0.53 -4.67 -3.58
CA ARG A 107 0.07 -5.54 -4.67
C ARG A 107 -1.09 -6.44 -4.26
N ASN A 108 -1.08 -6.96 -3.03
CA ASN A 108 -2.20 -7.75 -2.53
C ASN A 108 -3.48 -6.91 -2.43
N LEU A 109 -3.38 -5.66 -1.95
CA LEU A 109 -4.51 -4.72 -1.94
C LEU A 109 -5.01 -4.39 -3.35
N GLU A 110 -4.11 -4.15 -4.30
CA GLU A 110 -4.46 -3.88 -5.70
C GLU A 110 -5.16 -5.08 -6.36
N ASN A 111 -4.65 -6.30 -6.13
CA ASN A 111 -5.26 -7.52 -6.63
C ASN A 111 -6.66 -7.74 -6.04
N CYS A 112 -6.82 -7.55 -4.73
CA CYS A 112 -8.11 -7.71 -4.07
C CYS A 112 -9.16 -6.73 -4.62
N ASN A 113 -8.74 -5.47 -4.82
CA ASN A 113 -9.59 -4.45 -5.46
C ASN A 113 -9.95 -4.82 -6.90
N LYS A 114 -9.02 -5.39 -7.67
CA LYS A 114 -9.28 -5.86 -9.04
C LYS A 114 -10.30 -7.01 -9.05
N GLU A 115 -10.15 -7.99 -8.18
CA GLU A 115 -11.07 -9.12 -8.03
C GLU A 115 -12.47 -8.65 -7.62
N CYS A 116 -12.57 -7.79 -6.62
CA CYS A 116 -13.83 -7.17 -6.21
C CYS A 116 -14.50 -6.42 -7.36
N ARG A 117 -13.75 -5.65 -8.16
CA ARG A 117 -14.30 -4.95 -9.33
C ARG A 117 -14.84 -5.91 -10.38
N LEU A 118 -14.19 -7.05 -10.60
CA LEU A 118 -14.68 -8.09 -11.52
C LEU A 118 -15.96 -8.76 -11.00
N LEU A 119 -16.01 -9.09 -9.71
CA LEU A 119 -17.21 -9.67 -9.07
C LEU A 119 -18.41 -8.72 -9.12
N LEU A 120 -18.16 -7.42 -9.00
CA LEU A 120 -19.18 -6.38 -9.00
C LEU A 120 -19.50 -5.82 -10.39
N ASP A 121 -18.94 -6.42 -11.46
CA ASP A 121 -19.07 -5.98 -12.86
C ASP A 121 -18.73 -4.48 -13.06
N ILE A 122 -17.83 -3.95 -12.23
CA ILE A 122 -17.39 -2.56 -12.27
C ILE A 122 -16.24 -2.45 -13.29
N PRO A 123 -16.36 -1.63 -14.35
CA PRO A 123 -15.34 -1.53 -15.37
C PRO A 123 -13.99 -1.09 -14.80
N ILE A 124 -12.95 -1.89 -15.06
CA ILE A 124 -11.56 -1.56 -14.76
C ILE A 124 -11.08 -0.59 -15.83
N LYS A 125 -10.83 0.67 -15.45
CA LYS A 125 -10.11 1.60 -16.33
C LYS A 125 -8.62 1.24 -16.23
N GLU A 126 -8.13 0.44 -17.16
CA GLU A 126 -6.69 0.28 -17.37
C GLU A 126 -6.12 1.66 -17.79
N LYS A 127 -5.10 2.12 -17.07
CA LYS A 127 -4.38 3.37 -17.36
C LYS A 127 -3.06 3.05 -18.01
#